data_AF-A0A090WRG2-F1
#
_entry.id   AF-A0A090WRG2-F1
#
_cell.length_a   1.000
_cell.length_b   1.000
_cell.length_c   1.000
_cell.angle_alpha   90.00
_cell.angle_beta   90.00
_cell.angle_gamma   90.00
#
_symmetry.space_group_name_H-M   'P 1'
#
loop_
_entity.id
_entity.type
_entity.pdbx_description
1 polymer ?
#
loop_
_entity_poly.entity_id
_entity_poly.type
_entity_poly.pdbx_seq_one_letter_code
_entity_poly.pdbx_strand_id
1 'polypeptide(L)' 'MLAGLLIDVDHLLATPIFNPNRCSIGFHPLHSSFAILFYFFLCIPKKSRLVGLGLVIHIVSDAVDCALM' A
#
# COMPACT_ATOMS: atom_id res chain seq x y z
N MET A 1 -5.91 11.86 2.41
CA MET A 1 -6.15 10.50 2.95
C MET A 1 -6.71 9.59 1.86
N LEU A 2 -7.78 10.00 1.14
CA LEU A 2 -8.32 9.23 -0.01
C LEU A 2 -7.29 8.83 -1.06
N ALA A 3 -6.28 9.68 -1.30
CA ALA A 3 -5.22 9.40 -2.27
C ALA A 3 -4.35 8.17 -1.93
N GLY A 4 -4.37 7.67 -0.69
CA GLY A 4 -3.71 6.41 -0.34
C GLY A 4 -4.31 5.20 -1.07
N LEU A 5 -5.62 5.26 -1.39
CA LEU A 5 -6.35 4.21 -2.12
C LEU A 5 -5.91 4.08 -3.59
N LEU A 6 -5.10 5.02 -4.11
CA LEU A 6 -4.61 4.95 -5.49
C LEU A 6 -3.62 3.80 -5.70
N ILE A 7 -2.97 3.30 -4.65
CA ILE A 7 -1.99 2.22 -4.83
C ILE A 7 -2.66 0.88 -5.09
N ASP A 8 -3.92 0.70 -4.71
CA ASP A 8 -4.74 -0.49 -5.03
C ASP A 8 -4.95 -0.71 -6.53
N VAL A 9 -4.65 0.29 -7.37
CA VAL A 9 -4.71 0.14 -8.84
C VAL A 9 -3.79 -0.99 -9.31
N ASP A 10 -2.75 -1.33 -8.57
CA ASP A 10 -1.85 -2.44 -8.88
C ASP A 10 -2.50 -3.82 -8.74
N HIS A 11 -3.67 -3.94 -8.08
CA HIS A 11 -4.46 -5.16 -8.01
C HIS A 11 -5.02 -5.59 -9.37
N LEU A 12 -5.18 -4.64 -10.30
CA LEU A 12 -5.58 -4.96 -11.68
C LEU A 12 -4.53 -5.80 -12.42
N LEU A 13 -3.30 -5.85 -11.91
CA LEU A 13 -2.22 -6.68 -12.46
C LEU A 13 -2.25 -8.12 -11.91
N ALA A 14 -3.09 -8.41 -10.92
CA ALA A 14 -3.20 -9.74 -10.31
C ALA A 14 -4.14 -10.65 -11.11
N THR A 15 -3.82 -11.95 -11.14
CA THR A 15 -4.74 -13.00 -11.62
C THR A 15 -4.91 -14.07 -10.53
N PRO A 16 -6.11 -14.24 -9.94
CA PRO A 16 -7.33 -13.45 -10.16
C PRO A 16 -7.21 -12.03 -9.61
N ILE A 17 -7.96 -11.09 -10.21
CA ILE A 17 -7.95 -9.67 -9.81
C ILE A 17 -8.37 -9.53 -8.33
N PHE A 18 -9.49 -10.16 -7.96
CA PHE A 18 -9.98 -10.18 -6.59
C PHE A 18 -9.82 -11.58 -5.97
N ASN A 19 -9.18 -11.67 -4.81
CA ASN A 19 -9.09 -12.87 -3.98
C ASN A 19 -9.10 -12.46 -2.50
N PRO A 20 -10.11 -12.85 -1.71
CA PRO A 20 -10.23 -12.43 -0.31
C PRO A 20 -9.20 -13.09 0.62
N ASN A 21 -8.55 -14.18 0.19
CA ASN A 21 -7.56 -14.92 1.00
C ASN A 21 -6.13 -14.69 0.50
N ARG A 22 -5.84 -13.51 -0.07
CA ARG A 22 -4.52 -13.15 -0.59
C ARG A 22 -3.95 -11.98 0.20
N CYS A 23 -2.79 -12.18 0.79
CA CYS A 23 -2.02 -11.07 1.34
C CYS A 23 -1.48 -10.18 0.20
N SER A 24 -1.81 -8.88 0.25
CA SER A 24 -1.38 -7.88 -0.75
C SER A 24 0.08 -7.45 -0.60
N ILE A 25 0.62 -7.48 0.63
CA ILE A 25 2.00 -7.09 0.94
C ILE A 25 3.00 -8.02 0.23
N GLY A 26 3.89 -7.43 -0.57
CA GLY A 26 4.89 -8.17 -1.33
C GLY A 26 4.37 -8.92 -2.56
N PHE A 27 3.05 -9.03 -2.74
CA PHE A 27 2.44 -9.62 -3.92
C PHE A 27 2.30 -8.60 -5.06
N HIS A 28 1.82 -7.40 -4.76
CA HIS A 28 1.64 -6.37 -5.77
C HIS A 28 2.83 -5.39 -5.84
N PRO A 29 3.14 -4.81 -7.02
CA PRO A 29 4.28 -3.93 -7.21
C PRO A 29 4.32 -2.70 -6.28
N LEU A 30 3.17 -2.03 -6.05
CA LEU A 30 3.10 -0.84 -5.18
C LEU A 30 3.01 -1.20 -3.69
N HIS A 31 2.85 -2.47 -3.39
CA HIS A 31 2.91 -3.08 -2.06
C HIS A 31 4.24 -3.81 -1.80
N SER A 32 5.24 -3.62 -2.67
CA SER A 32 6.59 -4.16 -2.50
C SER A 32 7.36 -3.43 -1.39
N SER A 33 8.33 -4.11 -0.76
CA SER A 33 9.15 -3.50 0.30
C SER A 33 9.87 -2.23 -0.17
N PHE A 34 10.22 -2.15 -1.46
CA PHE A 34 10.83 -0.95 -2.05
C PHE A 34 9.85 0.23 -2.12
N ALA A 35 8.61 -0.01 -2.56
CA ALA A 35 7.56 1.01 -2.61
C ALA A 35 7.19 1.50 -1.20
N ILE A 36 7.05 0.57 -0.25
CA ILE A 36 6.77 0.88 1.15
C ILE A 36 7.85 1.79 1.74
N LEU A 37 9.12 1.45 1.55
CA LEU A 37 10.24 2.28 2.01
C LEU A 37 10.18 3.69 1.42
N PHE A 38 9.84 3.80 0.14
CA PHE A 38 9.67 5.10 -0.52
C PHE A 38 8.54 5.94 0.12
N TYR A 39 7.44 5.32 0.54
CA TYR A 39 6.34 6.03 1.23
C TYR A 39 6.77 6.61 2.57
N PHE A 40 7.61 5.91 3.33
CA PHE A 40 8.21 6.45 4.55
C PHE A 40 9.09 7.67 4.26
N PHE A 41 9.85 7.68 3.16
CA PHE A 41 10.61 8.86 2.76
C PHE A 41 9.72 10.05 2.38
N LEU A 42 8.56 9.81 1.77
CA LEU A 42 7.58 10.87 1.45
C LEU A 42 7.02 11.56 2.70
N CYS A 43 7.12 10.96 3.89
CA CYS A 43 6.73 11.58 5.15
C CYS A 43 7.68 12.71 5.60
N ILE A 44 8.93 12.75 5.09
CA ILE A 44 9.94 13.72 5.52
C ILE A 44 9.67 15.13 4.94
N PRO A 45 9.47 15.32 3.61
CA PRO A 45 9.22 16.65 3.06
C PRO A 45 7.84 17.17 3.46
N LYS A 46 7.77 18.42 3.94
CA LYS A 46 6.51 19.03 4.41
C LYS A 46 5.40 19.03 3.35
N LYS A 47 5.75 19.09 2.07
CA LYS A 47 4.82 19.12 0.92
C LYS A 47 4.18 17.77 0.63
N SER A 48 4.94 16.68 0.72
CA SER A 48 4.47 15.31 0.43
C SER A 48 3.96 14.57 1.67
N ARG A 49 4.24 15.07 2.88
CA ARG A 49 3.98 14.37 4.13
C ARG A 49 2.55 13.86 4.31
N LEU A 50 1.53 14.63 3.91
CA LEU A 50 0.13 14.17 4.01
C LEU A 50 -0.18 13.02 3.04
N VAL A 51 0.47 12.99 1.87
CA VAL A 51 0.38 11.89 0.91
C VAL A 51 1.13 10.69 1.45
N GLY A 52 2.38 10.86 1.89
CA GLY A 52 3.18 9.81 2.51
C GLY A 52 2.47 9.14 3.69
N LEU A 53 1.88 9.93 4.60
CA LEU A 53 1.08 9.41 5.70
C LEU A 53 -0.14 8.60 5.23
N GLY A 54 -0.83 9.05 4.18
CA GLY A 54 -1.94 8.30 3.59
C GLY A 54 -1.51 6.95 3.04
N LEU A 55 -0.38 6.91 2.33
CA LEU A 55 0.20 5.68 1.77
C LEU A 55 0.67 4.72 2.87
N VAL A 56 1.36 5.24 3.90
CA VAL A 56 1.83 4.43 5.03
C VAL A 56 0.65 3.85 5.83
N ILE A 57 -0.40 4.64 6.10
CA ILE A 57 -1.59 4.12 6.81
C ILE A 57 -2.26 3.02 6.01
N HIS A 58 -2.37 3.17 4.69
CA HIS A 58 -2.93 2.13 3.84
C HIS A 58 -2.10 0.83 3.88
N ILE A 59 -0.77 0.91 3.76
CA ILE A 59 0.12 -0.25 3.92
C ILE A 59 -0.02 -0.91 5.30
N VAL A 60 -0.24 -0.13 6.36
CA VAL A 60 -0.49 -0.67 7.70
C VAL A 60 -1.83 -1.41 7.74
N SER A 61 -2.89 -0.89 7.12
CA SER A 61 -4.17 -1.58 7.00
C SER A 61 -4.03 -2.92 6.28
N ASP A 62 -3.30 -2.96 5.16
CA ASP A 62 -3.03 -4.19 4.42
C ASP A 62 -2.19 -5.20 5.22
N ALA A 63 -1.20 -4.71 5.97
CA ALA A 63 -0.40 -5.58 6.83
C ALA A 63 -1.23 -6.20 7.96
N VAL A 64 -2.19 -5.47 8.51
CA VAL A 64 -3.14 -5.99 9.50
C VAL A 64 -4.08 -7.01 8.87
N ASP A 65 -4.61 -6.73 7.67
CA ASP A 65 -5.45 -7.68 6.93
C ASP A 65 -4.70 -8.99 6.68
N CYS A 66 -3.47 -8.91 6.14
CA CYS A 66 -2.59 -10.08 5.97
C CYS A 66 -2.32 -10.86 7.26
N ALA A 67 -2.24 -10.19 8.40
CA ALA A 67 -1.97 -10.82 9.69
C ALA A 67 -3.21 -11.48 10.32
N LEU A 68 -4.42 -11.09 9.89
CA LEU A 68 -5.69 -11.60 10.39
C LEU A 68 -6.34 -12.65 9.47
N MET A 69 -5.78 -12.88 8.28
CA MET A 69 -6.11 -14.00 7.39
C MET A 69 -5.62 -15.35 7.94
#